data_AF-A0AAD3TFS6-F1
#
_entry.id   AF-A0AAD3TFS6-F1
#
_cell.length_a   1.000
_cell.length_b   1.000
_cell.length_c   1.000
_cell.angle_alpha   90.00
_cell.angle_beta   90.00
_cell.angle_gamma   90.00
#
_symmetry.space_group_name_H-M   'P 1'
#
loop_
_entity.id
_entity.type
_entity.pdbx_description
1 polymer ?
#
loop_
_entity_poly.entity_id
_entity_poly.type
_entity_poly.pdbx_seq_one_letter_code
_entity_poly.pdbx_strand_id
1 'polypeptide(L)'
;MYNSREEFKEKELANNSSSNGNSNSGGRARNNNNDVRVSKATWMSDGTYWPGTWFEPSPDHSKGDHAGILQVMSKPPEPDPVMGNPDEKRIDFTGVDIRLPMFVYVSREKHPGYDHNKKAGAMNALVRASAILSNGPFILNLDCDHYIYNSLAIREGMCFMMDRGGDRICYVQFPQRFEGIDPSDRYANHNTVFFDGNMRALDGLQGPVYVGTGCLFQRYALYGFHPPRANEYTGMFGQYKQQAPNIQAQSLDQEDQESEMQPLASHPDLKLSKKFGNSTMFTESIAVAEFQGRPLADHISVKNGLAPGALLLPRPPLDAPTVAEAVAVISCWYEDKTEWGTRIGWIYGSVTEDVVTGYRMHNRGWRSVYCITKRDAFRGTAPINLTDRVHQVLRWATGSVEIFFPETIPLGKPSPQIPATHCIPQRWHLPLHLHLSCHILLSPSSVPLFRPVHLAGLKHSLPYIPPHYHPHPHPPLPP
;
A
#
# COMPACT_ATOMS: atom_id res chain seq x y z
N MET A 1 -16.17 -23.08 -4.78
CA MET A 1 -16.35 -24.33 -5.55
C MET A 1 -16.85 -25.39 -4.60
N TYR A 2 -18.01 -25.97 -4.90
CA TYR A 2 -18.54 -27.13 -4.17
C TYR A 2 -18.15 -28.39 -4.93
N ASN A 3 -17.56 -29.38 -4.26
CA ASN A 3 -17.11 -30.62 -4.90
C ASN A 3 -17.92 -31.81 -4.35
N SER A 4 -18.99 -32.15 -5.05
CA SER A 4 -19.89 -33.25 -4.67
C SER A 4 -19.20 -34.62 -4.64
N ARG A 5 -18.11 -34.79 -5.39
CA ARG A 5 -17.36 -36.05 -5.44
C ARG A 5 -16.55 -36.28 -4.16
N GLU A 6 -15.88 -35.24 -3.66
CA GLU A 6 -15.11 -35.36 -2.42
C GLU A 6 -16.03 -35.47 -1.19
N GLU A 7 -17.14 -34.74 -1.16
CA GLU A 7 -18.16 -34.91 -0.11
C GLU A 7 -18.73 -36.34 -0.10
N PHE A 8 -18.97 -36.94 -1.28
CA PHE A 8 -19.46 -38.32 -1.36
C PHE A 8 -18.43 -39.31 -0.79
N LYS A 9 -17.15 -39.15 -1.13
CA LYS A 9 -16.08 -39.98 -0.56
C LYS A 9 -15.98 -39.83 0.96
N GLU A 10 -16.13 -38.61 1.47
CA GLU A 10 -16.10 -38.34 2.91
C GLU A 10 -17.29 -38.99 3.62
N LYS A 11 -18.49 -38.91 3.02
CA LYS A 11 -19.68 -39.61 3.51
C LYS A 11 -19.49 -41.13 3.52
N GLU A 12 -18.88 -41.70 2.48
CA GLU A 12 -18.55 -43.13 2.44
C GLU A 12 -17.55 -43.52 3.54
N LEU A 13 -16.49 -42.74 3.74
CA LEU A 13 -15.50 -42.95 4.79
C LEU A 13 -16.12 -42.86 6.19
N ALA A 14 -17.00 -41.87 6.42
CA ALA A 14 -17.69 -41.68 7.68
C ALA A 14 -18.68 -42.82 7.96
N ASN A 15 -19.42 -43.29 6.94
CA ASN A 15 -20.30 -44.45 7.06
C ASN A 15 -19.53 -45.74 7.35
N ASN A 16 -18.37 -45.95 6.72
CA ASN A 16 -17.51 -47.11 6.94
C ASN A 16 -16.80 -47.10 8.30
N SER A 17 -16.49 -45.92 8.83
CA SER A 17 -15.92 -45.76 10.17
C SER A 17 -16.97 -46.00 11.27
N SER A 18 -18.21 -45.58 11.02
CA SER A 18 -19.35 -45.78 11.92
C SER A 18 -19.74 -47.25 12.06
N SER A 19 -19.59 -48.04 10.99
CA SER A 19 -19.91 -49.48 10.98
C SER A 19 -18.81 -50.33 11.64
N ASN A 20 -17.55 -49.91 11.60
CA ASN A 20 -16.44 -50.62 12.27
C ASN A 20 -16.41 -50.44 13.81
N GLY A 21 -16.95 -49.34 14.34
CA GLY A 21 -17.01 -49.07 15.78
C GLY A 21 -18.07 -49.86 16.56
N ASN A 22 -18.94 -50.61 15.89
CA ASN A 22 -20.10 -51.27 16.50
C ASN A 22 -20.02 -52.81 16.54
N SER A 23 -18.82 -53.38 16.41
CA SER A 23 -18.58 -54.83 16.34
C SER A 23 -18.59 -55.56 17.70
N ASN A 24 -19.11 -54.94 18.78
CA ASN A 24 -19.19 -55.58 20.11
C ASN A 24 -20.54 -55.39 20.82
N SER A 25 -21.65 -55.71 20.14
CA SER A 25 -22.88 -56.17 20.82
C SER A 25 -23.84 -56.81 19.82
N GLY A 26 -24.05 -58.12 19.93
CA GLY A 26 -25.04 -58.86 19.15
C GLY A 26 -26.46 -58.40 19.47
N GLY A 27 -27.15 -57.82 18.48
CA GLY A 27 -28.55 -57.41 18.64
C GLY A 27 -29.14 -56.80 17.37
N ARG A 28 -29.89 -57.61 16.64
CA ARG A 28 -31.01 -57.31 15.72
C ARG A 28 -30.99 -55.95 14.97
N ALA A 29 -30.79 -56.03 13.66
CA ALA A 29 -30.87 -54.94 12.69
C ALA A 29 -32.06 -53.98 12.93
N ARG A 30 -31.73 -52.72 13.25
CA ARG A 30 -32.58 -51.55 13.01
C ARG A 30 -31.95 -50.77 11.86
N ASN A 31 -32.69 -50.63 10.76
CA ASN A 31 -32.43 -49.63 9.73
C ASN A 31 -32.54 -48.23 10.36
N ASN A 32 -31.44 -47.74 10.92
CA ASN A 32 -31.29 -46.32 11.17
C ASN A 32 -30.64 -45.72 9.92
N ASN A 33 -31.46 -45.09 9.08
CA ASN A 33 -31.01 -44.06 8.15
C ASN A 33 -30.50 -42.86 8.96
N ASN A 34 -29.39 -43.04 9.67
CA ASN A 34 -28.61 -41.92 10.17
C ASN A 34 -27.81 -41.42 8.96
N ASP A 35 -28.43 -40.54 8.19
CA ASP A 35 -27.73 -39.79 7.15
C ASP A 35 -26.58 -39.05 7.85
N VAL A 36 -25.35 -39.55 7.70
CA VAL A 36 -24.19 -38.98 8.37
C VAL A 36 -24.01 -37.58 7.80
N ARG A 37 -24.33 -36.59 8.63
CA ARG A 37 -24.34 -35.19 8.23
C ARG A 37 -22.90 -34.67 8.22
N VAL A 38 -22.24 -34.83 7.08
CA VAL A 38 -20.92 -34.23 6.82
C VAL A 38 -21.13 -32.74 6.52
N SER A 39 -20.40 -31.87 7.21
CA SER A 39 -20.42 -30.42 6.98
C SER A 39 -19.95 -30.11 5.55
N LYS A 40 -20.64 -29.21 4.84
CA LYS A 40 -20.24 -28.86 3.47
C LYS A 40 -19.01 -27.96 3.45
N ALA A 41 -17.84 -28.57 3.40
CA ALA A 41 -16.57 -27.87 3.26
C ALA A 41 -16.37 -27.26 1.86
N THR A 42 -15.52 -26.24 1.78
CA THR A 42 -14.98 -25.76 0.49
C THR A 42 -13.75 -26.60 0.14
N TRP A 43 -13.72 -27.15 -1.08
CA TRP A 43 -12.63 -28.02 -1.53
C TRP A 43 -11.72 -27.33 -2.52
N MET A 44 -10.42 -27.64 -2.44
CA MET A 44 -9.44 -27.32 -3.46
C MET A 44 -9.43 -28.38 -4.57
N SER A 45 -8.81 -28.05 -5.71
CA SER A 45 -8.75 -28.96 -6.87
C SER A 45 -7.92 -30.22 -6.63
N ASP A 46 -7.01 -30.19 -5.66
CA ASP A 46 -6.17 -31.31 -5.25
C ASP A 46 -6.86 -32.25 -4.25
N GLY A 47 -8.11 -31.96 -3.88
CA GLY A 47 -8.89 -32.76 -2.92
C GLY A 47 -8.58 -32.46 -1.46
N THR A 48 -7.89 -31.37 -1.15
CA THR A 48 -7.73 -30.88 0.24
C THR A 48 -8.81 -29.85 0.60
N TYR A 49 -9.02 -29.62 1.89
CA TYR A 49 -9.91 -28.56 2.35
C TYR A 49 -9.31 -27.17 2.10
N TRP A 50 -10.16 -26.24 1.70
CA TRP A 50 -9.79 -24.83 1.68
C TRP A 50 -9.59 -24.34 3.12
N PRO A 51 -8.42 -23.77 3.48
CA PRO A 51 -8.14 -23.35 4.85
C PRO A 51 -8.95 -22.12 5.29
N GLY A 52 -9.53 -21.37 4.35
CA GLY A 52 -10.36 -20.21 4.66
C GLY A 52 -11.83 -20.57 4.89
N THR A 53 -12.72 -19.66 4.49
CA THR A 53 -14.17 -19.82 4.66
C THR A 53 -14.77 -20.98 3.87
N TRP A 54 -15.52 -21.84 4.54
CA TRP A 54 -16.26 -22.95 3.93
C TRP A 54 -17.64 -22.53 3.38
N PHE A 55 -18.25 -23.41 2.58
CA PHE A 55 -19.60 -23.19 2.04
C PHE A 55 -20.64 -23.17 3.16
N GLU A 56 -20.60 -24.17 4.04
CA GLU A 56 -21.25 -24.13 5.35
C GLU A 56 -20.21 -23.66 6.40
N PRO A 57 -20.41 -22.49 7.03
CA PRO A 57 -19.49 -22.00 8.06
C PRO A 57 -19.31 -23.03 9.20
N SER A 58 -18.06 -23.29 9.53
CA SER A 58 -17.62 -24.19 10.61
C SER A 58 -16.62 -23.43 11.51
N PRO A 59 -16.38 -23.85 12.77
CA PRO A 59 -15.26 -23.33 13.56
C PRO A 59 -13.96 -23.35 12.74
N ASP A 60 -13.16 -22.28 12.85
CA ASP A 60 -11.92 -22.05 12.09
C ASP A 60 -12.08 -21.93 10.55
N HIS A 61 -13.31 -21.95 10.04
CA HIS A 61 -13.63 -21.89 8.61
C HIS A 61 -14.83 -20.99 8.27
N SER A 62 -14.89 -19.81 8.89
CA SER A 62 -15.92 -18.78 8.68
C SER A 62 -15.34 -17.42 8.28
N LYS A 63 -16.17 -16.48 7.81
CA LYS A 63 -15.71 -15.16 7.29
C LYS A 63 -14.88 -14.33 8.31
N GLY A 64 -15.10 -14.55 9.60
CA GLY A 64 -14.43 -13.86 10.70
C GLY A 64 -13.56 -14.79 11.57
N ASP A 65 -13.42 -16.05 11.18
CA ASP A 65 -12.69 -17.06 11.92
C ASP A 65 -12.05 -18.03 10.92
N HIS A 66 -10.81 -17.75 10.53
CA HIS A 66 -10.06 -18.60 9.61
C HIS A 66 -8.55 -18.33 9.71
N ALA A 67 -7.78 -19.37 9.46
CA ALA A 67 -6.32 -19.29 9.42
C ALA A 67 -5.81 -18.29 8.36
N GLY A 68 -4.59 -17.80 8.57
CA GLY A 68 -3.85 -17.07 7.55
C GLY A 68 -3.46 -17.97 6.38
N ILE A 69 -3.58 -17.46 5.16
CA ILE A 69 -3.26 -18.16 3.92
C ILE A 69 -2.25 -17.32 3.16
N LEU A 70 -1.11 -17.92 2.82
CA LEU A 70 -0.12 -17.33 1.94
C LEU A 70 0.26 -18.35 0.89
N GLN A 71 0.03 -18.01 -0.37
CA GLN A 71 0.33 -18.90 -1.49
C GLN A 71 1.17 -18.17 -2.54
N VAL A 72 2.34 -18.72 -2.83
CA VAL A 72 3.22 -18.24 -3.90
C VAL A 72 2.72 -18.86 -5.20
N MET A 73 2.01 -18.07 -6.00
CA MET A 73 1.35 -18.49 -7.24
C MET A 73 2.33 -18.54 -8.42
N SER A 74 3.27 -17.59 -8.44
CA SER A 74 4.38 -17.54 -9.40
C SER A 74 5.68 -17.36 -8.63
N LYS A 75 6.69 -18.18 -8.93
CA LYS A 75 8.00 -18.15 -8.26
C LYS A 75 8.75 -16.83 -8.56
N PRO A 76 9.73 -16.45 -7.71
CA PRO A 76 10.70 -15.42 -8.07
C PRO A 76 11.28 -15.69 -9.47
N PRO A 77 11.35 -14.68 -10.36
CA PRO A 77 11.96 -14.86 -11.66
C PRO A 77 13.45 -15.18 -11.51
N GLU A 78 13.95 -16.07 -12.36
CA GLU A 78 15.39 -16.35 -12.50
C GLU A 78 16.16 -15.06 -12.80
N PRO A 79 17.46 -14.93 -12.47
CA PRO A 79 18.22 -13.70 -12.72
C PRO A 79 18.43 -13.41 -14.20
N ASP A 80 18.67 -14.47 -14.99
CA ASP A 80 18.92 -14.37 -16.42
C ASP A 80 17.60 -14.34 -17.21
N PRO A 81 17.49 -13.52 -18.28
CA PRO A 81 16.33 -13.51 -19.16
C PRO A 81 16.02 -14.89 -19.72
N VAL A 82 14.74 -15.27 -19.69
CA VAL A 82 14.28 -16.50 -20.35
C VAL A 82 13.55 -16.08 -21.60
N MET A 83 14.14 -16.35 -22.77
CA MET A 83 13.56 -15.93 -24.05
C MET A 83 12.46 -16.89 -24.50
N GLY A 84 11.34 -16.32 -24.96
CA GLY A 84 10.26 -17.10 -25.54
C GLY A 84 10.66 -17.78 -26.85
N ASN A 85 10.03 -18.91 -27.14
CA ASN A 85 10.21 -19.67 -28.37
C ASN A 85 9.12 -19.32 -29.39
N PRO A 86 9.38 -19.54 -30.69
CA PRO A 86 8.31 -19.57 -31.67
C PRO A 86 7.29 -20.65 -31.30
N ASP A 87 6.01 -20.28 -31.29
CA ASP A 87 4.85 -21.19 -31.24
C ASP A 87 4.33 -21.69 -29.87
N GLU A 88 4.15 -20.79 -28.89
CA GLU A 88 3.20 -21.02 -27.78
C GLU A 88 1.74 -20.80 -28.24
N LYS A 89 1.30 -21.58 -29.24
CA LYS A 89 -0.08 -21.83 -29.72
C LYS A 89 -0.99 -20.63 -30.08
N ARG A 90 -0.69 -19.37 -29.73
CA ARG A 90 -1.51 -18.17 -30.06
C ARG A 90 -0.74 -16.84 -30.13
N ILE A 91 0.42 -16.71 -29.48
CA ILE A 91 1.20 -15.46 -29.42
C ILE A 91 2.68 -15.79 -29.66
N ASP A 92 3.35 -15.01 -30.50
CA ASP A 92 4.79 -15.14 -30.73
C ASP A 92 5.57 -14.38 -29.65
N PHE A 93 6.35 -15.12 -28.86
CA PHE A 93 7.21 -14.58 -27.80
C PHE A 93 8.69 -14.57 -28.18
N THR A 94 9.02 -14.80 -29.45
CA THR A 94 10.42 -14.76 -29.93
C THR A 94 11.04 -13.40 -29.62
N GLY A 95 12.18 -13.40 -28.92
CA GLY A 95 12.86 -12.16 -28.54
C GLY A 95 12.21 -11.41 -27.37
N VAL A 96 11.20 -12.00 -26.72
CA VAL A 96 10.57 -11.49 -25.50
C VAL A 96 11.08 -12.27 -24.29
N ASP A 97 11.46 -11.57 -23.23
CA ASP A 97 11.71 -12.19 -21.93
C ASP A 97 10.35 -12.60 -21.32
N ILE A 98 10.12 -13.91 -21.22
CA ILE A 98 8.86 -14.50 -20.77
C ILE A 98 8.80 -14.71 -19.24
N ARG A 99 9.82 -14.26 -18.50
CA ARG A 99 9.77 -14.31 -17.04
C ARG A 99 8.62 -13.48 -16.50
N LEU A 100 7.84 -14.08 -15.60
CA LEU A 100 6.75 -13.40 -14.92
C LEU A 100 7.20 -12.91 -13.53
N PRO A 101 6.69 -11.76 -13.06
CA PRO A 101 6.88 -11.34 -11.68
C PRO A 101 6.35 -12.37 -10.70
N MET A 102 6.99 -12.46 -9.53
CA MET A 102 6.48 -13.24 -8.40
C MET A 102 5.08 -12.74 -8.04
N PHE A 103 4.11 -13.66 -7.98
CA PHE A 103 2.75 -13.37 -7.58
C PHE A 103 2.43 -14.14 -6.31
N VAL A 104 1.99 -13.43 -5.27
CA VAL A 104 1.70 -14.01 -3.96
C VAL A 104 0.28 -13.64 -3.56
N TYR A 105 -0.53 -14.66 -3.30
CA TYR A 105 -1.85 -14.51 -2.72
C TYR A 105 -1.73 -14.49 -1.19
N VAL A 106 -2.34 -13.50 -0.56
CA VAL A 106 -2.35 -13.36 0.91
C VAL A 106 -3.78 -13.16 1.38
N SER A 107 -4.22 -14.01 2.29
CA SER A 107 -5.41 -13.83 3.11
C SER A 107 -4.96 -13.85 4.56
N ARG A 108 -4.97 -12.69 5.23
CA ARG A 108 -4.61 -12.62 6.65
C ARG A 108 -5.53 -13.46 7.53
N GLU A 109 -5.01 -13.88 8.67
CA GLU A 109 -5.78 -14.59 9.68
C GLU A 109 -6.86 -13.71 10.27
N LYS A 110 -7.97 -14.32 10.68
CA LYS A 110 -9.03 -13.67 11.45
C LYS A 110 -9.49 -14.62 12.54
N HIS A 111 -9.78 -14.06 13.70
CA HIS A 111 -10.32 -14.81 14.82
C HIS A 111 -11.34 -13.97 15.59
N PRO A 112 -12.39 -14.58 16.17
CA PRO A 112 -13.34 -13.86 17.00
C PRO A 112 -12.64 -13.13 18.15
N GLY A 113 -13.03 -11.88 18.41
CA GLY A 113 -12.44 -11.03 19.44
C GLY A 113 -11.29 -10.13 18.97
N TYR A 114 -10.80 -10.30 17.74
CA TYR A 114 -9.79 -9.40 17.14
C TYR A 114 -10.43 -8.47 16.10
N ASP A 115 -10.22 -7.16 16.24
CA ASP A 115 -10.61 -6.21 15.19
C ASP A 115 -9.65 -6.32 14.01
N HIS A 116 -10.21 -6.52 12.83
CA HIS A 116 -9.45 -6.67 11.60
C HIS A 116 -9.20 -5.35 10.86
N ASN A 117 -9.66 -4.20 11.34
CA ASN A 117 -9.28 -2.88 10.80
C ASN A 117 -9.50 -2.71 9.27
N LYS A 118 -10.51 -3.38 8.71
CA LYS A 118 -10.94 -3.28 7.29
C LYS A 118 -9.76 -3.27 6.31
N LYS A 119 -9.65 -2.25 5.44
CA LYS A 119 -8.59 -2.09 4.42
C LYS A 119 -7.23 -1.83 5.04
N ALA A 120 -7.14 -0.97 6.04
CA ALA A 120 -5.89 -0.61 6.71
C ALA A 120 -5.14 -1.85 7.24
N GLY A 121 -5.83 -2.74 7.94
CA GLY A 121 -5.19 -3.96 8.46
C GLY A 121 -4.76 -4.93 7.34
N ALA A 122 -5.47 -4.94 6.21
CA ALA A 122 -5.08 -5.78 5.07
C ALA A 122 -3.80 -5.25 4.43
N MET A 123 -3.72 -3.93 4.27
CA MET A 123 -2.53 -3.24 3.78
C MET A 123 -1.33 -3.46 4.72
N ASN A 124 -1.52 -3.37 6.04
CA ASN A 124 -0.44 -3.60 7.01
C ASN A 124 0.05 -5.07 7.01
N ALA A 125 -0.84 -6.05 6.90
CA ALA A 125 -0.46 -7.44 6.74
C ALA A 125 0.37 -7.66 5.46
N LEU A 126 -0.04 -7.04 4.33
CA LEU A 126 0.73 -7.09 3.06
C LEU A 126 2.10 -6.43 3.18
N VAL A 127 2.22 -5.32 3.92
CA VAL A 127 3.49 -4.65 4.16
C VAL A 127 4.45 -5.57 4.91
N ARG A 128 3.97 -6.28 5.94
CA ARG A 128 4.77 -7.25 6.71
C ARG A 128 5.18 -8.46 5.89
N ALA A 129 4.22 -9.12 5.24
CA ALA A 129 4.52 -10.28 4.40
C ALA A 129 5.51 -9.92 3.27
N SER A 130 5.29 -8.79 2.58
CA SER A 130 6.19 -8.36 1.50
C SER A 130 7.60 -7.99 1.96
N ALA A 131 7.76 -7.54 3.22
CA ALA A 131 9.07 -7.26 3.81
C ALA A 131 9.93 -8.53 3.90
N ILE A 132 9.29 -9.67 4.20
CA ILE A 132 9.94 -10.97 4.33
C ILE A 132 10.14 -11.63 2.96
N LEU A 133 9.15 -11.55 2.08
CA LEU A 133 9.16 -12.26 0.79
C LEU A 133 10.06 -11.61 -0.26
N SER A 134 10.03 -10.29 -0.40
CA SER A 134 10.72 -9.59 -1.51
C SER A 134 11.47 -8.33 -1.09
N ASN A 135 11.13 -7.79 0.08
CA ASN A 135 11.67 -6.59 0.71
C ASN A 135 11.79 -5.36 -0.20
N GLY A 136 10.90 -5.21 -1.19
CA GLY A 136 10.97 -4.09 -2.14
C GLY A 136 10.89 -2.73 -1.44
N PRO A 137 11.80 -1.77 -1.69
CA PRO A 137 11.87 -0.49 -0.98
C PRO A 137 10.71 0.46 -1.29
N PHE A 138 10.05 0.24 -2.43
CA PHE A 138 8.87 1.00 -2.85
C PHE A 138 7.64 0.09 -2.96
N ILE A 139 6.48 0.61 -2.57
CA ILE A 139 5.21 -0.11 -2.54
C ILE A 139 4.18 0.68 -3.35
N LEU A 140 3.73 0.12 -4.46
CA LEU A 140 2.60 0.67 -5.21
C LEU A 140 1.29 0.07 -4.70
N ASN A 141 0.34 0.92 -4.32
CA ASN A 141 -0.98 0.48 -3.89
C ASN A 141 -2.04 0.72 -4.98
N LEU A 142 -2.94 -0.23 -5.17
CA LEU A 142 -4.06 -0.14 -6.13
C LEU A 142 -5.32 -0.75 -5.54
N ASP A 143 -6.46 -0.12 -5.82
CA ASP A 143 -7.78 -0.67 -5.57
C ASP A 143 -8.20 -1.62 -6.71
N CYS A 144 -9.14 -2.53 -6.43
CA CYS A 144 -9.56 -3.58 -7.37
C CYS A 144 -10.29 -3.05 -8.61
N ASP A 145 -10.80 -1.83 -8.54
CA ASP A 145 -11.45 -1.12 -9.63
C ASP A 145 -10.48 -0.25 -10.44
N HIS A 146 -9.18 -0.25 -10.11
CA HIS A 146 -8.14 0.50 -10.79
C HIS A 146 -7.07 -0.42 -11.40
N TYR A 147 -6.60 -0.05 -12.60
CA TYR A 147 -5.57 -0.79 -13.31
C TYR A 147 -4.51 0.16 -13.90
N ILE A 148 -3.32 -0.40 -14.19
CA ILE A 148 -2.23 0.31 -14.85
C ILE A 148 -2.61 0.53 -16.31
N TYR A 149 -2.84 1.79 -16.70
CA TYR A 149 -3.20 2.15 -18.07
C TYR A 149 -1.97 2.47 -18.94
N ASN A 150 -0.87 2.88 -18.30
CA ASN A 150 0.40 3.16 -18.96
C ASN A 150 1.53 2.35 -18.31
N SER A 151 2.19 1.49 -19.09
CA SER A 151 3.30 0.65 -18.61
C SER A 151 4.54 1.45 -18.17
N LEU A 152 4.61 2.75 -18.51
CA LEU A 152 5.66 3.65 -18.03
C LEU A 152 5.36 4.26 -16.65
N ALA A 153 4.17 4.09 -16.08
CA ALA A 153 3.76 4.72 -14.82
C ALA A 153 4.74 4.44 -13.67
N ILE A 154 5.16 3.18 -13.52
CA ILE A 154 6.12 2.79 -12.48
C ILE A 154 7.45 3.50 -12.70
N ARG A 155 7.94 3.54 -13.95
CA ARG A 155 9.20 4.21 -14.30
C ARG A 155 9.13 5.71 -14.02
N GLU A 156 8.03 6.37 -14.34
CA GLU A 156 7.82 7.80 -14.07
C GLU A 156 7.81 8.09 -12.55
N GLY A 157 7.18 7.24 -11.75
CA GLY A 157 7.23 7.36 -10.28
C GLY A 157 8.64 7.15 -9.72
N MET A 158 9.37 6.17 -10.26
CA MET A 158 10.76 5.90 -9.86
C MET A 158 11.70 7.05 -10.20
N CYS A 159 11.45 7.81 -11.27
CA CYS A 159 12.25 9.01 -11.58
C CYS A 159 12.26 9.98 -10.39
N PHE A 160 11.11 10.23 -9.75
CA PHE A 160 11.07 11.12 -8.58
C PHE A 160 11.76 10.51 -7.36
N MET A 161 11.54 9.21 -7.11
CA MET A 161 12.12 8.53 -5.95
C MET A 161 13.65 8.43 -6.02
N MET A 162 14.20 8.27 -7.24
CA MET A 162 15.64 8.05 -7.46
C MET A 162 16.41 9.33 -7.78
N ASP A 163 15.73 10.45 -8.04
CA ASP A 163 16.37 11.74 -8.34
C ASP A 163 16.87 12.47 -7.07
N ARG A 164 17.56 13.59 -7.27
CA ARG A 164 18.13 14.44 -6.24
C ARG A 164 17.04 14.93 -5.28
N GLY A 165 17.13 14.46 -4.04
CA GLY A 165 16.16 14.81 -2.99
C GLY A 165 14.97 13.85 -2.91
N GLY A 166 14.97 12.77 -3.71
CA GLY A 166 14.02 11.66 -3.64
C GLY A 166 14.04 10.94 -2.28
N ASP A 167 15.18 10.99 -1.57
CA ASP A 167 15.34 10.50 -0.19
C ASP A 167 14.43 11.20 0.84
N ARG A 168 13.74 12.28 0.45
CA ARG A 168 12.75 13.00 1.27
C ARG A 168 11.30 12.80 0.81
N ILE A 169 11.07 11.99 -0.22
CA ILE A 169 9.75 11.73 -0.78
C ILE A 169 9.16 10.49 -0.11
N CYS A 170 8.08 10.63 0.67
CA CYS A 170 7.40 9.48 1.25
C CYS A 170 6.51 8.75 0.26
N TYR A 171 5.93 9.46 -0.70
CA TYR A 171 5.14 8.86 -1.76
C TYR A 171 4.97 9.76 -2.99
N VAL A 172 4.72 9.12 -4.13
CA VAL A 172 4.32 9.76 -5.40
C VAL A 172 2.86 9.38 -5.67
N GLN A 173 1.97 10.37 -5.66
CA GLN A 173 0.55 10.20 -5.95
C GLN A 173 0.28 10.48 -7.43
N PHE A 174 -0.39 9.54 -8.09
CA PHE A 174 -0.88 9.74 -9.46
C PHE A 174 -2.34 10.20 -9.45
N PRO A 175 -2.79 10.98 -10.45
CA PRO A 175 -4.20 11.34 -10.59
C PRO A 175 -5.08 10.10 -10.76
N GLN A 176 -6.21 10.06 -10.06
CA GLN A 176 -7.25 9.07 -10.37
C GLN A 176 -8.01 9.56 -11.61
N ARG A 177 -8.20 8.63 -12.56
CA ARG A 177 -8.92 8.87 -13.81
C ARG A 177 -9.90 7.73 -13.97
N PHE A 178 -11.10 8.04 -14.43
CA PHE A 178 -12.15 7.04 -14.55
C PHE A 178 -12.61 6.88 -15.99
N GLU A 179 -13.00 5.65 -16.33
CA GLU A 179 -13.64 5.30 -17.59
C GLU A 179 -15.15 5.13 -17.41
N GLY A 180 -15.89 5.17 -18.52
CA GLY A 180 -17.34 4.97 -18.51
C GLY A 180 -18.12 6.16 -17.95
N ILE A 181 -17.53 7.36 -17.92
CA ILE A 181 -18.26 8.56 -17.52
C ILE A 181 -19.15 9.05 -18.67
N ASP A 182 -20.39 9.40 -18.34
CA ASP A 182 -21.34 10.00 -19.27
C ASP A 182 -20.75 11.27 -19.90
N PRO A 183 -20.88 11.49 -21.23
CA PRO A 183 -20.29 12.65 -21.90
C PRO A 183 -20.70 14.02 -21.35
N SER A 184 -21.86 14.11 -20.69
CA SER A 184 -22.33 15.33 -20.02
C SER A 184 -21.90 15.42 -18.55
N ASP A 185 -21.23 14.39 -18.02
CA ASP A 185 -20.73 14.26 -16.65
C ASP A 185 -21.68 14.79 -15.58
N ARG A 186 -22.94 14.37 -15.66
CA ARG A 186 -24.03 14.85 -14.78
C ARG A 186 -23.77 14.64 -13.29
N TYR A 187 -22.93 13.67 -12.93
CA TYR A 187 -22.57 13.34 -11.55
C TYR A 187 -21.21 13.89 -11.12
N ALA A 188 -20.55 14.67 -11.98
CA ALA A 188 -19.22 15.23 -11.76
C ALA A 188 -18.19 14.16 -11.31
N ASN A 189 -18.23 13.00 -11.96
CA ASN A 189 -17.40 11.84 -11.62
C ASN A 189 -15.93 12.04 -11.99
N HIS A 190 -15.60 12.93 -12.93
CA HIS A 190 -14.19 13.23 -13.24
C HIS A 190 -13.46 13.92 -12.08
N ASN A 191 -14.19 14.63 -11.22
CA ASN A 191 -13.63 15.39 -10.09
C ASN A 191 -12.40 16.26 -10.46
N THR A 192 -12.47 16.92 -11.64
CA THR A 192 -11.34 17.63 -12.25
C THR A 192 -10.80 18.77 -11.38
N VAL A 193 -11.67 19.50 -10.67
CA VAL A 193 -11.25 20.58 -9.77
C VAL A 193 -10.30 20.07 -8.69
N PHE A 194 -10.60 18.92 -8.10
CA PHE A 194 -9.76 18.31 -7.09
C PHE A 194 -8.45 17.79 -7.69
N PHE A 195 -8.51 16.97 -8.74
CA PHE A 195 -7.33 16.32 -9.29
C PHE A 195 -6.44 17.20 -10.16
N ASP A 196 -6.97 18.23 -10.83
CA ASP A 196 -6.20 19.09 -11.73
C ASP A 196 -5.97 20.50 -11.18
N GLY A 197 -6.78 20.96 -10.22
CA GLY A 197 -6.55 22.21 -9.51
C GLY A 197 -5.85 21.98 -8.18
N ASN A 198 -6.60 21.43 -7.21
CA ASN A 198 -6.18 21.39 -5.81
C ASN A 198 -4.90 20.56 -5.59
N MET A 199 -4.86 19.33 -6.12
CA MET A 199 -3.71 18.43 -5.93
C MET A 199 -2.41 19.00 -6.51
N ARG A 200 -2.50 19.72 -7.64
CA ARG A 200 -1.35 20.43 -8.23
C ARG A 200 -0.89 21.61 -7.38
N ALA A 201 -1.83 22.36 -6.80
CA ALA A 201 -1.51 23.47 -5.92
C ALA A 201 -0.80 22.99 -4.64
N LEU A 202 -1.27 21.89 -4.05
CA LEU A 202 -0.65 21.28 -2.87
C LEU A 202 0.77 20.76 -3.16
N ASP A 203 1.03 20.31 -4.38
CA ASP A 203 2.36 19.86 -4.83
C ASP A 203 3.42 20.97 -4.75
N GLY A 204 3.01 22.22 -4.97
CA GLY A 204 3.87 23.41 -4.81
C GLY A 204 4.24 23.73 -3.37
N LEU A 205 3.58 23.12 -2.38
CA LEU A 205 3.85 23.27 -0.95
C LEU A 205 4.63 22.04 -0.44
N GLN A 206 3.96 21.16 0.30
CA GLN A 206 4.55 19.96 0.87
C GLN A 206 4.35 18.71 0.00
N GLY A 207 3.39 18.74 -0.93
CA GLY A 207 3.00 17.60 -1.74
C GLY A 207 1.50 17.30 -1.65
N PRO A 208 0.95 16.49 -2.58
CA PRO A 208 -0.44 16.06 -2.58
C PRO A 208 -0.76 15.16 -1.38
N VAL A 209 -2.04 15.08 -1.02
CA VAL A 209 -2.51 14.09 -0.03
C VAL A 209 -2.65 12.70 -0.64
N TYR A 210 -2.53 11.66 0.18
CA TYR A 210 -2.80 10.29 -0.25
C TYR A 210 -4.32 10.06 -0.33
N VAL A 211 -4.77 9.52 -1.46
CA VAL A 211 -6.20 9.35 -1.80
C VAL A 211 -6.61 7.90 -2.06
N GLY A 212 -5.86 6.95 -1.52
CA GLY A 212 -6.30 5.55 -1.40
C GLY A 212 -5.90 4.59 -2.52
N THR A 213 -5.49 5.07 -3.70
CA THR A 213 -5.05 4.24 -4.85
C THR A 213 -4.08 5.00 -5.76
N GLY A 214 -3.31 4.27 -6.58
CA GLY A 214 -2.38 4.84 -7.55
C GLY A 214 -1.27 5.64 -6.88
N CYS A 215 -0.74 5.15 -5.75
CA CYS A 215 0.27 5.83 -4.96
C CYS A 215 1.48 4.93 -4.74
N LEU A 216 2.66 5.42 -5.11
CA LEU A 216 3.94 4.73 -4.94
C LEU A 216 4.60 5.23 -3.66
N PHE A 217 4.60 4.41 -2.62
CA PHE A 217 5.16 4.73 -1.30
C PHE A 217 6.61 4.30 -1.16
N GLN A 218 7.38 5.05 -0.38
CA GLN A 218 8.63 4.58 0.21
C GLN A 218 8.34 3.78 1.48
N ARG A 219 8.76 2.50 1.49
CA ARG A 219 8.53 1.55 2.61
C ARG A 219 9.05 2.09 3.94
N TYR A 220 10.26 2.67 3.92
CA TYR A 220 10.87 3.22 5.12
C TYR A 220 10.04 4.34 5.76
N ALA A 221 9.40 5.19 4.94
CA ALA A 221 8.50 6.23 5.43
C ALA A 221 7.20 5.63 6.02
N LEU A 222 6.67 4.55 5.42
CA LEU A 222 5.50 3.82 5.94
C LEU A 222 5.78 3.16 7.30
N TYR A 223 7.03 2.75 7.56
CA TYR A 223 7.45 2.27 8.87
C TYR A 223 7.48 3.37 9.97
N GLY A 224 7.17 4.61 9.60
CA GLY A 224 7.05 5.73 10.52
C GLY A 224 8.38 6.31 10.97
N PHE A 225 9.46 6.05 10.23
CA PHE A 225 10.75 6.73 10.40
C PHE A 225 10.69 8.17 9.87
N HIS A 226 11.64 8.99 10.31
CA HIS A 226 11.80 10.36 9.83
C HIS A 226 12.62 10.39 8.54
N PRO A 227 12.47 11.42 7.70
CA PRO A 227 13.31 11.58 6.53
C PRO A 227 14.78 11.86 6.95
N PRO A 228 15.79 11.43 6.16
CA PRO A 228 17.21 11.61 6.50
C PRO A 228 17.66 13.06 6.72
N ARG A 229 16.89 14.02 6.20
CA ARG A 229 17.15 15.46 6.28
C ARG A 229 15.88 16.21 6.70
N ALA A 230 15.35 15.86 7.85
CA ALA A 230 14.22 16.55 8.44
C ALA A 230 14.58 18.02 8.75
N ASN A 231 13.67 18.92 8.41
CA ASN A 231 13.75 20.32 8.81
C ASN A 231 12.53 20.65 9.66
N GLU A 232 12.74 21.45 10.68
CA GLU A 232 11.69 22.08 11.48
C GLU A 232 11.34 23.44 10.85
N TYR A 233 10.07 23.80 10.86
CA TYR A 233 9.56 25.04 10.26
C TYR A 233 8.80 25.84 11.30
N THR A 234 9.33 26.97 11.76
CA THR A 234 8.83 27.81 12.87
C THR A 234 8.33 29.20 12.43
N GLY A 235 7.53 29.89 13.26
CA GLY A 235 6.93 31.21 12.95
C GLY A 235 5.56 31.16 12.26
N MET A 236 4.90 32.30 12.03
CA MET A 236 3.58 32.34 11.36
C MET A 236 3.71 31.86 9.91
N PHE A 237 2.95 30.84 9.51
CA PHE A 237 3.14 30.13 8.22
C PHE A 237 4.54 29.51 8.04
N GLY A 238 5.23 29.12 9.13
CA GLY A 238 6.56 28.49 9.21
C GLY A 238 7.68 29.15 8.39
N GLN A 239 7.73 30.47 8.45
CA GLN A 239 8.75 31.31 7.81
C GLN A 239 10.20 30.95 8.17
N TYR A 240 10.43 30.36 9.34
CA TYR A 240 11.76 30.06 9.84
C TYR A 240 12.07 28.58 9.69
N LYS A 241 12.92 28.25 8.71
CA LYS A 241 13.40 26.88 8.50
C LYS A 241 14.66 26.64 9.34
N GLN A 242 14.62 25.63 10.20
CA GLN A 242 15.78 25.13 10.92
C GLN A 242 15.99 23.65 10.58
N GLN A 243 17.23 23.20 10.53
CA GLN A 243 17.48 21.76 10.45
C GLN A 243 16.96 21.16 11.76
N ALA A 244 16.17 20.08 11.69
CA ALA A 244 15.78 19.39 12.91
C ALA A 244 17.07 19.00 13.64
N PRO A 245 17.26 19.38 14.92
CA PRO A 245 18.44 18.99 15.67
C PRO A 245 18.61 17.48 15.49
N ASN A 246 19.83 17.04 15.16
CA ASN A 246 20.19 15.67 14.79
C ASN A 246 19.17 14.67 15.33
N ILE A 247 18.42 13.99 14.46
CA ILE A 247 17.46 12.93 14.82
C ILE A 247 18.27 11.67 15.21
N GLN A 248 19.12 11.85 16.22
CA GLN A 248 19.79 10.88 17.08
C GLN A 248 19.46 11.28 18.53
N ALA A 249 18.22 11.71 18.79
CA ALA A 249 17.74 11.95 20.15
C ALA A 249 16.22 12.10 20.13
N GLN A 250 15.51 10.98 20.03
CA GLN A 250 14.19 10.72 20.64
C GLN A 250 13.68 9.39 20.08
N SER A 251 14.29 8.29 20.51
CA SER A 251 13.65 7.51 21.58
C SER A 251 14.64 6.61 22.32
N LEU A 252 15.82 7.12 22.69
CA LEU A 252 16.74 6.47 23.62
C LEU A 252 17.19 7.51 24.65
N ASP A 253 16.98 7.19 25.92
CA ASP A 253 17.44 7.97 27.06
C ASP A 253 18.97 8.13 27.00
N GLN A 254 19.45 9.22 27.59
CA GLN A 254 20.84 9.69 27.53
C GLN A 254 21.80 8.73 28.24
N GLU A 255 22.33 7.75 27.53
CA GLU A 255 23.57 7.03 27.82
C GLU A 255 23.97 6.36 26.48
N ASP A 256 25.26 6.31 26.14
CA ASP A 256 25.84 5.73 24.89
C ASP A 256 26.00 6.69 23.68
N GLN A 257 26.95 7.63 23.79
CA GLN A 257 27.37 8.57 22.72
C GLN A 257 28.52 8.07 21.82
N GLU A 258 28.78 6.76 21.68
CA GLU A 258 30.01 6.29 21.01
C GLU A 258 29.87 5.40 19.77
N SER A 259 28.71 5.34 19.09
CA SER A 259 28.50 4.42 17.94
C SER A 259 28.04 5.04 16.61
N GLU A 260 28.37 6.30 16.35
CA GLU A 260 27.91 7.05 15.15
C GLU A 260 28.58 6.68 13.81
N MET A 261 29.34 5.59 13.71
CA MET A 261 30.04 5.25 12.47
C MET A 261 30.10 3.75 12.16
N GLN A 262 29.07 3.00 12.53
CA GLN A 262 28.94 1.59 12.16
C GLN A 262 27.63 1.30 11.43
N PRO A 263 27.62 0.37 10.47
CA PRO A 263 26.41 -0.09 9.79
C PRO A 263 25.39 -0.60 10.81
N LEU A 264 24.10 -0.40 10.52
CA LEU A 264 22.91 -0.69 11.33
C LEU A 264 22.76 -2.14 11.86
N ALA A 265 23.79 -2.98 11.76
CA ALA A 265 23.87 -4.34 12.28
C ALA A 265 24.15 -4.40 13.80
N SER A 266 24.26 -3.26 14.50
CA SER A 266 24.40 -3.21 15.96
C SER A 266 23.40 -2.20 16.58
N HIS A 267 22.11 -2.50 16.50
CA HIS A 267 21.08 -1.72 17.18
C HIS A 267 20.60 -2.49 18.43
N PRO A 268 20.49 -1.89 19.62
CA PRO A 268 20.13 -2.61 20.84
C PRO A 268 18.69 -3.13 20.73
N ASP A 269 18.55 -4.46 20.70
CA ASP A 269 17.35 -5.25 20.36
C ASP A 269 16.10 -5.02 21.23
N LEU A 270 16.14 -4.07 22.18
CA LEU A 270 15.09 -3.87 23.17
C LEU A 270 13.92 -2.96 22.71
N LYS A 271 14.07 -2.17 21.63
CA LYS A 271 13.02 -1.24 21.17
C LYS A 271 12.38 -1.57 19.82
N LEU A 272 13.08 -2.27 18.92
CA LEU A 272 12.53 -2.65 17.61
C LEU A 272 11.43 -3.70 17.73
N SER A 273 11.65 -4.72 18.57
CA SER A 273 10.67 -5.79 18.85
C SER A 273 9.35 -5.25 19.40
N LYS A 274 9.42 -4.34 20.39
CA LYS A 274 8.24 -3.64 20.95
C LYS A 274 7.49 -2.82 19.90
N LYS A 275 8.19 -2.26 18.92
CA LYS A 275 7.61 -1.37 17.93
C LYS A 275 6.99 -2.14 16.76
N PHE A 276 7.71 -3.11 16.21
CA PHE A 276 7.39 -3.79 14.94
C PHE A 276 6.89 -5.23 15.10
N GLY A 277 6.96 -5.81 16.29
CA GLY A 277 6.69 -7.22 16.57
C GLY A 277 7.97 -8.05 16.69
N ASN A 278 7.81 -9.32 17.02
CA ASN A 278 8.91 -10.19 17.44
C ASN A 278 9.66 -10.90 16.29
N SER A 279 9.29 -10.65 15.03
CA SER A 279 9.95 -11.27 13.88
C SER A 279 11.32 -10.64 13.63
N THR A 280 12.40 -11.40 13.85
CA THR A 280 13.77 -10.95 13.57
C THR A 280 13.99 -10.74 12.07
N MET A 281 13.48 -11.65 11.24
CA MET A 281 13.52 -11.54 9.77
C MET A 281 12.89 -10.23 9.30
N PHE A 282 11.74 -9.84 9.89
CA PHE A 282 11.12 -8.55 9.58
C PHE A 282 11.99 -7.37 10.03
N THR A 283 12.51 -7.38 11.27
CA THR A 283 13.28 -6.25 11.79
C THR A 283 14.61 -6.04 11.06
N GLU A 284 15.30 -7.11 10.68
CA GLU A 284 16.54 -7.06 9.89
C GLU A 284 16.28 -6.55 8.46
N SER A 285 15.10 -6.85 7.90
CA SER A 285 14.65 -6.38 6.60
C SER A 285 14.58 -4.84 6.51
N ILE A 286 14.36 -4.14 7.62
CA ILE A 286 14.15 -2.69 7.65
C ILE A 286 15.38 -1.93 7.14
N ALA A 287 16.57 -2.26 7.65
CA ALA A 287 17.81 -1.59 7.26
C ALA A 287 18.14 -1.85 5.78
N VAL A 288 17.85 -3.06 5.30
CA VAL A 288 18.00 -3.41 3.88
C VAL A 288 17.06 -2.57 3.02
N ALA A 289 15.79 -2.45 3.40
CA ALA A 289 14.82 -1.65 2.64
C ALA A 289 15.16 -0.14 2.63
N GLU A 290 15.70 0.38 3.74
CA GLU A 290 16.19 1.77 3.80
C GLU A 290 17.33 1.98 2.79
N PHE A 291 18.34 1.13 2.83
CA PHE A 291 19.49 1.21 1.93
C PHE A 291 19.09 1.08 0.46
N GLN A 292 18.23 0.10 0.13
CA GLN A 292 17.75 -0.15 -1.23
C GLN A 292 16.86 0.99 -1.76
N GLY A 293 16.23 1.77 -0.87
CA GLY A 293 15.40 2.91 -1.22
C GLY A 293 16.16 4.22 -1.42
N ARG A 294 17.48 4.24 -1.24
CA ARG A 294 18.29 5.46 -1.40
C ARG A 294 18.41 5.85 -2.89
N PRO A 295 18.41 7.16 -3.22
CA PRO A 295 18.69 7.66 -4.56
C PRO A 295 20.06 7.21 -5.08
N LEU A 296 20.28 7.25 -6.39
CA LEU A 296 21.58 6.90 -6.97
C LEU A 296 22.66 7.94 -6.57
N ALA A 297 23.85 7.47 -6.22
CA ALA A 297 25.03 8.29 -5.94
C ALA A 297 25.73 8.74 -7.25
N ASP A 298 24.95 9.23 -8.21
CA ASP A 298 25.45 9.64 -9.54
C ASP A 298 25.82 11.14 -9.62
N HIS A 299 25.54 11.89 -8.55
CA HIS A 299 25.83 13.32 -8.47
C HIS A 299 26.31 13.76 -7.08
N ILE A 300 27.22 14.73 -7.04
CA ILE A 300 27.86 15.26 -5.82
C ILE A 300 26.87 15.79 -4.76
N SER A 301 25.67 16.19 -5.18
CA SER A 301 24.61 16.66 -4.26
C SER A 301 23.91 15.52 -3.50
N VAL A 302 24.06 14.27 -3.94
CA VAL A 302 23.46 13.10 -3.32
C VAL A 302 24.44 12.53 -2.29
N LYS A 303 24.38 13.06 -1.07
CA LYS A 303 25.30 12.68 0.02
C LYS A 303 25.07 11.26 0.53
N ASN A 304 23.81 10.80 0.58
CA ASN A 304 23.40 9.50 1.10
C ASN A 304 22.91 8.59 -0.05
N GLY A 305 23.67 8.57 -1.16
CA GLY A 305 23.28 7.83 -2.35
C GLY A 305 23.73 6.36 -2.31
N LEU A 306 23.04 5.55 -3.11
CA LEU A 306 23.38 4.18 -3.41
C LEU A 306 24.40 4.12 -4.55
N ALA A 307 25.47 3.36 -4.39
CA ALA A 307 26.44 3.15 -5.47
C ALA A 307 25.77 2.52 -6.70
N PRO A 308 26.06 2.98 -7.94
CA PRO A 308 25.56 2.36 -9.15
C PRO A 308 25.86 0.86 -9.17
N GLY A 309 24.86 0.04 -9.49
CA GLY A 309 25.00 -1.42 -9.57
C GLY A 309 24.83 -2.16 -8.23
N ALA A 310 24.66 -1.47 -7.10
CA ALA A 310 24.53 -2.11 -5.78
C ALA A 310 23.32 -3.05 -5.64
N LEU A 311 22.30 -2.93 -6.51
CA LEU A 311 21.10 -3.77 -6.52
C LEU A 311 21.06 -4.78 -7.68
N LEU A 312 22.20 -5.02 -8.35
CA LEU A 312 22.29 -6.00 -9.44
C LEU A 312 22.45 -7.44 -8.93
N LEU A 313 22.73 -7.62 -7.64
CA LEU A 313 22.88 -8.95 -7.07
C LEU A 313 21.55 -9.70 -7.12
N PRO A 314 21.56 -10.97 -7.60
CA PRO A 314 20.39 -11.83 -7.55
C PRO A 314 19.81 -11.93 -6.15
N ARG A 315 18.48 -11.93 -6.05
CA ARG A 315 17.81 -12.22 -4.78
C ARG A 315 17.97 -13.71 -4.43
N PRO A 316 18.14 -14.05 -3.15
CA PRO A 316 18.12 -15.44 -2.73
C PRO A 316 16.77 -16.08 -3.10
N PRO A 317 16.75 -17.37 -3.46
CA PRO A 317 15.51 -18.08 -3.73
C PRO A 317 14.65 -18.13 -2.47
N LEU A 318 13.33 -18.16 -2.66
CA LEU A 318 12.38 -18.26 -1.56
C LEU A 318 12.39 -19.67 -0.97
N ASP A 319 12.66 -19.80 0.32
CA ASP A 319 12.69 -21.07 1.04
C ASP A 319 11.47 -21.26 1.96
N ALA A 320 11.25 -22.48 2.43
CA ALA A 320 10.12 -22.82 3.27
C ALA A 320 10.12 -22.06 4.62
N PRO A 321 11.26 -21.87 5.32
CA PRO A 321 11.31 -21.02 6.51
C PRO A 321 10.85 -19.57 6.26
N THR A 322 11.29 -18.94 5.16
CA THR A 322 10.87 -17.57 4.82
C THR A 322 9.36 -17.49 4.58
N VAL A 323 8.78 -18.50 3.91
CA VAL A 323 7.33 -18.57 3.71
C VAL A 323 6.58 -18.78 5.03
N ALA A 324 7.09 -19.65 5.90
CA ALA A 324 6.49 -19.90 7.21
C ALA A 324 6.50 -18.64 8.08
N GLU A 325 7.60 -17.88 8.09
CA GLU A 325 7.67 -16.61 8.80
C GLU A 325 6.73 -15.56 8.18
N ALA A 326 6.61 -15.51 6.85
CA ALA A 326 5.67 -14.63 6.17
C ALA A 326 4.20 -14.94 6.53
N VAL A 327 3.87 -16.22 6.81
CA VAL A 327 2.56 -16.62 7.37
C VAL A 327 2.43 -16.19 8.83
N ALA A 328 3.48 -16.31 9.64
CA ALA A 328 3.45 -15.91 11.05
C ALA A 328 3.21 -14.40 11.22
N VAL A 329 3.81 -13.55 10.39
CA VAL A 329 3.66 -12.09 10.50
C VAL A 329 2.31 -11.56 10.01
N ILE A 330 1.47 -12.37 9.37
CA ILE A 330 0.10 -11.99 8.97
C ILE A 330 -0.97 -12.52 9.92
N SER A 331 -0.57 -13.09 11.06
CA SER A 331 -1.51 -13.54 12.08
C SER A 331 -2.25 -12.37 12.72
N CYS A 332 -3.41 -12.65 13.31
CA CYS A 332 -4.26 -11.63 13.92
C CYS A 332 -3.66 -11.06 15.22
N TRP A 333 -2.89 -11.85 15.96
CA TRP A 333 -2.21 -11.43 17.20
C TRP A 333 -0.83 -10.81 16.97
N TYR A 334 -0.27 -10.84 15.76
CA TYR A 334 1.09 -10.31 15.51
C TYR A 334 1.20 -8.83 15.92
N GLU A 335 0.11 -8.09 15.80
CA GLU A 335 0.05 -6.65 16.09
C GLU A 335 -0.12 -6.36 17.59
N ASP A 336 -0.34 -7.37 18.43
CA ASP A 336 -0.56 -7.20 19.87
C ASP A 336 0.65 -6.54 20.55
N LYS A 337 0.39 -5.46 21.28
CA LYS A 337 1.41 -4.66 21.98
C LYS A 337 2.50 -4.08 21.07
N THR A 338 2.21 -3.96 19.77
CA THR A 338 3.07 -3.27 18.79
C THR A 338 2.52 -1.87 18.48
N GLU A 339 3.23 -1.10 17.65
CA GLU A 339 2.75 0.21 17.18
C GLU A 339 2.10 0.15 15.78
N TRP A 340 1.81 -1.05 15.25
CA TRP A 340 1.08 -1.23 13.98
C TRP A 340 -0.29 -0.57 14.04
N GLY A 341 -0.66 0.14 12.97
CA GLY A 341 -1.94 0.84 12.87
C GLY A 341 -2.07 2.11 13.71
N THR A 342 -1.27 2.26 14.77
CA THR A 342 -1.29 3.46 15.62
C THR A 342 -0.22 4.46 15.21
N ARG A 343 1.02 3.99 14.98
CA ARG A 343 2.15 4.83 14.54
C ARG A 343 2.81 4.35 13.25
N ILE A 344 2.65 3.07 12.92
CA ILE A 344 3.32 2.38 11.81
C ILE A 344 2.28 1.90 10.79
N GLY A 345 2.63 2.00 9.51
CA GLY A 345 1.78 1.56 8.41
C GLY A 345 0.57 2.46 8.20
N TRP A 346 -0.49 1.86 7.65
CA TRP A 346 -1.80 2.48 7.49
C TRP A 346 -2.48 2.63 8.83
N ILE A 347 -3.04 3.82 9.10
CA ILE A 347 -3.60 4.17 10.41
C ILE A 347 -4.98 3.56 10.61
N TYR A 348 -5.19 2.96 11.78
CA TYR A 348 -6.46 2.32 12.18
C TYR A 348 -7.44 3.32 12.79
N GLY A 349 -8.71 2.89 12.89
CA GLY A 349 -9.76 3.64 13.57
C GLY A 349 -10.37 4.83 12.81
N SER A 350 -10.00 5.04 11.54
CA SER A 350 -10.60 6.08 10.69
C SER A 350 -11.30 5.47 9.47
N VAL A 351 -12.41 6.07 9.04
CA VAL A 351 -13.08 5.75 7.77
C VAL A 351 -12.29 6.23 6.55
N THR A 352 -11.39 7.19 6.74
CA THR A 352 -10.47 7.76 5.74
C THR A 352 -9.04 7.51 6.16
N GLU A 353 -8.65 6.24 6.25
CA GLU A 353 -7.30 5.85 6.66
C GLU A 353 -6.23 6.38 5.71
N ASP A 354 -6.59 6.59 4.44
CA ASP A 354 -5.73 7.10 3.39
C ASP A 354 -5.22 8.51 3.71
N VAL A 355 -6.14 9.46 3.90
CA VAL A 355 -5.81 10.85 4.18
C VAL A 355 -5.02 10.96 5.48
N VAL A 356 -5.43 10.22 6.52
CA VAL A 356 -4.77 10.23 7.84
C VAL A 356 -3.34 9.68 7.75
N THR A 357 -3.14 8.59 7.00
CA THR A 357 -1.82 7.98 6.82
C THR A 357 -0.88 8.96 6.12
N GLY A 358 -1.31 9.57 5.01
CA GLY A 358 -0.50 10.57 4.29
C GLY A 358 -0.15 11.78 5.15
N TYR A 359 -1.14 12.34 5.86
CA TYR A 359 -0.95 13.47 6.77
C TYR A 359 0.06 13.14 7.89
N ARG A 360 0.03 11.92 8.42
CA ARG A 360 0.97 11.49 9.47
C ARG A 360 2.41 11.38 8.95
N MET A 361 2.61 11.03 7.68
CA MET A 361 3.93 11.05 7.05
C MET A 361 4.42 12.49 6.86
N HIS A 362 3.55 13.38 6.38
CA HIS A 362 3.86 14.81 6.24
C HIS A 362 4.22 15.48 7.57
N ASN A 363 3.51 15.16 8.66
CA ASN A 363 3.83 15.68 10.00
C ASN A 363 5.22 15.24 10.52
N ARG A 364 5.81 14.17 9.96
CA ARG A 364 7.17 13.75 10.29
C ARG A 364 8.25 14.46 9.47
N GLY A 365 7.86 15.37 8.58
CA GLY A 365 8.73 16.14 7.71
C GLY A 365 8.92 15.54 6.31
N TRP A 366 8.25 14.43 5.97
CA TRP A 366 8.28 13.89 4.62
C TRP A 366 7.55 14.79 3.63
N ARG A 367 7.96 14.75 2.36
CA ARG A 367 7.27 15.39 1.24
C ARG A 367 6.62 14.34 0.35
N SER A 368 5.58 14.70 -0.38
CA SER A 368 5.04 13.87 -1.46
C SER A 368 5.14 14.62 -2.80
N VAL A 369 4.94 13.89 -3.89
CA VAL A 369 4.91 14.46 -5.25
C VAL A 369 3.65 14.06 -5.98
N TYR A 370 3.10 14.98 -6.78
CA TYR A 370 1.98 14.71 -7.66
C TYR A 370 2.43 14.48 -9.11
N CYS A 371 2.44 13.22 -9.55
CA CYS A 371 2.96 12.84 -10.87
C CYS A 371 1.86 12.81 -11.91
N ILE A 372 1.81 13.85 -12.76
CA ILE A 372 0.90 13.90 -13.91
C ILE A 372 1.64 13.50 -15.16
N THR A 373 1.17 12.42 -15.75
CA THR A 373 1.78 11.77 -16.90
C THR A 373 1.04 12.19 -18.17
N LYS A 374 1.73 12.19 -19.32
CA LYS A 374 1.11 12.59 -20.60
C LYS A 374 -0.08 11.69 -20.97
N ARG A 375 0.06 10.40 -20.70
CA ARG A 375 -1.00 9.39 -20.77
C ARG A 375 -1.33 8.98 -19.35
N ASP A 376 -2.62 8.88 -19.01
CA ASP A 376 -3.06 8.50 -17.67
C ASP A 376 -2.28 7.27 -17.16
N ALA A 377 -1.67 7.38 -15.99
CA ALA A 377 -0.91 6.28 -15.42
C ALA A 377 -1.83 5.11 -15.02
N PHE A 378 -2.94 5.47 -14.39
CA PHE A 378 -3.93 4.54 -13.86
C PHE A 378 -5.33 4.98 -14.31
N ARG A 379 -6.19 3.99 -14.54
CA ARG A 379 -7.62 4.21 -14.80
C ARG A 379 -8.45 3.30 -13.93
N GLY A 380 -9.62 3.77 -13.53
CA GLY A 380 -10.59 2.97 -12.79
C GLY A 380 -12.01 3.08 -13.32
N THR A 381 -12.91 2.28 -12.79
CA THR A 381 -14.33 2.31 -13.15
C THR A 381 -15.11 3.26 -12.26
N ALA A 382 -15.79 4.26 -12.83
CA ALA A 382 -16.64 5.16 -12.04
C ALA A 382 -17.98 4.51 -11.64
N PRO A 383 -18.58 4.93 -10.51
CA PRO A 383 -19.98 4.63 -10.22
C PRO A 383 -20.92 5.16 -11.31
N ILE A 384 -21.74 4.29 -11.90
CA ILE A 384 -22.66 4.64 -13.00
C ILE A 384 -24.03 5.13 -12.52
N ASN A 385 -24.37 4.90 -11.25
CA ASN A 385 -25.64 5.31 -10.67
C ASN A 385 -25.45 6.35 -9.55
N LEU A 386 -26.48 7.17 -9.35
CA LEU A 386 -26.44 8.27 -8.38
C LEU A 386 -26.35 7.78 -6.93
N THR A 387 -27.00 6.66 -6.61
CA THR A 387 -27.03 6.09 -5.25
C THR A 387 -25.62 5.75 -4.77
N ASP A 388 -24.84 5.03 -5.58
CA ASP A 388 -23.46 4.67 -5.26
C ASP A 388 -22.56 5.90 -5.16
N ARG A 389 -22.80 6.89 -6.03
CA ARG A 389 -22.08 8.16 -5.98
C ARG A 389 -22.36 8.93 -4.69
N VAL A 390 -23.63 9.04 -4.26
CA VAL A 390 -24.00 9.72 -3.02
C VAL A 390 -23.42 8.99 -1.82
N HIS A 391 -23.49 7.66 -1.76
CA HIS A 391 -22.85 6.89 -0.68
C HIS A 391 -21.33 7.09 -0.64
N GLN A 392 -20.68 7.19 -1.81
CA GLN A 392 -19.24 7.45 -1.88
C GLN A 392 -18.89 8.83 -1.30
N VAL A 393 -19.58 9.88 -1.74
CA VAL A 393 -19.34 11.25 -1.25
C VAL A 393 -19.67 11.37 0.24
N LEU A 394 -20.73 10.68 0.70
CA LEU A 394 -21.09 10.64 2.12
C LEU A 394 -19.98 10.03 2.96
N ARG A 395 -19.37 8.91 2.53
CA ARG A 395 -18.23 8.31 3.25
C ARG A 395 -17.04 9.27 3.32
N TRP A 396 -16.74 9.99 2.24
CA TRP A 396 -15.68 10.99 2.23
C TRP A 396 -15.98 12.14 3.19
N ALA A 397 -17.21 12.64 3.21
CA ALA A 397 -17.65 13.69 4.12
C ALA A 397 -17.55 13.23 5.59
N THR A 398 -18.02 12.02 5.91
CA THR A 398 -17.93 11.45 7.26
C THR A 398 -16.49 11.34 7.73
N GLY A 399 -15.59 10.77 6.92
CA GLY A 399 -14.18 10.67 7.31
C GLY A 399 -13.49 12.04 7.43
N SER A 400 -13.88 13.01 6.59
CA SER A 400 -13.42 14.40 6.73
C SER A 400 -13.80 14.98 8.09
N VAL A 401 -15.04 14.75 8.53
CA VAL A 401 -15.55 15.19 9.83
C VAL A 401 -14.85 14.46 10.97
N GLU A 402 -14.59 13.16 10.85
CA GLU A 402 -13.81 12.41 11.85
C GLU A 402 -12.41 13.01 12.05
N ILE A 403 -11.74 13.42 10.96
CA ILE A 403 -10.41 14.07 11.03
C ILE A 403 -10.48 15.43 11.77
N PHE A 404 -11.59 16.15 11.66
CA PHE A 404 -11.77 17.44 12.34
C PHE A 404 -11.87 17.32 13.87
N PHE A 405 -12.41 16.22 14.38
CA PHE A 405 -12.65 16.03 15.81
C PHE A 405 -11.55 15.16 16.45
N PRO A 406 -10.56 15.75 17.15
CA PRO A 406 -9.38 15.03 17.61
C PRO A 406 -9.64 13.95 18.68
N GLU A 407 -10.86 13.88 19.23
CA GLU A 407 -11.24 12.83 20.19
C GLU A 407 -11.43 11.45 19.54
N THR A 408 -11.58 11.37 18.20
CA THR A 408 -11.84 10.12 17.48
C THR A 408 -10.61 9.50 16.81
N ILE A 409 -9.52 10.26 16.61
CA ILE A 409 -8.30 9.77 15.93
C ILE A 409 -7.07 10.05 16.79
N PRO A 410 -6.20 9.06 17.06
CA PRO A 410 -4.91 9.25 17.74
C PRO A 410 -3.89 9.94 16.81
N LEU A 411 -4.25 11.13 16.32
CA LEU A 411 -3.34 12.15 15.81
C LEU A 411 -2.57 12.68 17.03
N GLY A 412 -1.60 11.88 17.51
CA GLY A 412 -0.77 12.22 18.66
C GLY A 412 -0.33 13.68 18.62
N LYS A 413 -0.17 14.29 19.80
CA LYS A 413 0.22 15.71 19.94
C LYS A 413 1.30 16.05 18.90
N PRO A 414 1.16 17.16 18.14
CA PRO A 414 2.21 17.58 17.22
C PRO A 414 3.52 17.57 18.01
N SER A 415 4.59 17.01 17.43
CA SER A 415 5.86 16.99 18.15
C SER A 415 6.18 18.44 18.54
N PRO A 416 6.69 18.70 19.76
CA PRO A 416 7.08 20.05 20.18
C PRO A 416 8.20 20.66 19.32
N GLN A 417 8.68 19.90 18.33
CA GLN A 417 9.81 20.13 17.44
C GLN A 417 9.39 20.75 16.10
N ILE A 418 8.18 20.51 15.59
CA ILE A 418 7.70 21.18 14.36
C ILE A 418 6.54 22.08 14.78
N PRO A 419 6.73 23.40 14.88
CA PRO A 419 5.63 24.24 15.30
C PRO A 419 4.53 24.22 14.27
N ALA A 420 3.33 24.40 14.81
CA ALA A 420 2.09 24.03 14.19
C ALA A 420 1.85 24.68 12.82
N THR A 421 2.59 25.70 12.39
CA THR A 421 2.23 26.65 11.33
C THR A 421 2.47 26.21 9.89
N HIS A 422 3.23 25.14 9.62
CA HIS A 422 3.29 24.48 8.30
C HIS A 422 2.37 23.27 8.18
N CYS A 423 2.10 22.59 9.31
CA CYS A 423 1.04 21.61 9.41
C CYS A 423 -0.34 22.27 9.56
N ILE A 424 -0.45 23.54 9.98
CA ILE A 424 -1.70 24.30 10.13
C ILE A 424 -2.39 24.48 8.76
N PRO A 425 -1.68 24.75 7.65
CA PRO A 425 -2.28 24.68 6.35
C PRO A 425 -2.93 23.33 6.05
N GLN A 426 -2.34 22.19 6.38
CA GLN A 426 -3.02 20.91 6.19
C GLN A 426 -4.02 20.58 7.32
N ARG A 427 -3.77 20.95 8.56
CA ARG A 427 -4.65 20.68 9.72
C ARG A 427 -5.93 21.52 9.69
N TRP A 428 -5.86 22.72 9.11
CA TRP A 428 -6.99 23.62 8.91
C TRP A 428 -7.44 23.61 7.46
N HIS A 429 -6.58 23.74 6.44
CA HIS A 429 -7.03 23.69 5.04
C HIS A 429 -7.27 22.28 4.50
N LEU A 430 -6.68 21.18 4.97
CA LEU A 430 -7.10 19.86 4.48
C LEU A 430 -8.53 19.58 4.88
N PRO A 431 -8.95 19.75 6.14
CA PRO A 431 -10.33 19.51 6.47
C PRO A 431 -11.19 20.70 6.01
N LEU A 432 -10.76 21.98 6.00
CA LEU A 432 -11.56 23.08 5.40
C LEU A 432 -11.70 22.96 3.86
N HIS A 433 -10.69 22.49 3.12
CA HIS A 433 -10.78 22.23 1.67
C HIS A 433 -11.35 20.87 1.35
N LEU A 434 -11.26 19.85 2.20
CA LEU A 434 -12.00 18.60 2.02
C LEU A 434 -13.46 18.85 2.37
N HIS A 435 -13.76 19.74 3.33
CA HIS A 435 -15.11 20.27 3.57
C HIS A 435 -15.55 21.24 2.46
N LEU A 436 -14.66 22.04 1.86
CA LEU A 436 -14.96 22.89 0.70
C LEU A 436 -15.09 22.06 -0.58
N SER A 437 -14.35 20.96 -0.72
CA SER A 437 -14.44 20.00 -1.83
C SER A 437 -15.66 19.13 -1.65
N CYS A 438 -16.00 18.71 -0.42
CA CYS A 438 -17.28 18.13 -0.08
C CYS A 438 -18.40 19.15 -0.31
N HIS A 439 -18.24 20.44 -0.01
CA HIS A 439 -19.20 21.49 -0.38
C HIS A 439 -19.27 21.72 -1.89
N ILE A 440 -18.18 21.60 -2.65
CA ILE A 440 -18.17 21.67 -4.11
C ILE A 440 -18.80 20.40 -4.72
N LEU A 441 -18.65 19.25 -4.07
CA LEU A 441 -19.23 17.95 -4.46
C LEU A 441 -20.69 17.78 -3.99
N LEU A 442 -21.11 18.49 -2.93
CA LEU A 442 -22.44 18.46 -2.31
C LEU A 442 -23.25 19.73 -2.61
N SER A 443 -22.66 20.78 -3.20
CA SER A 443 -23.41 21.97 -3.58
C SER A 443 -24.41 21.60 -4.68
N PRO A 444 -25.70 21.94 -4.53
CA PRO A 444 -26.69 21.81 -5.60
C PRO A 444 -26.30 22.58 -6.87
N SER A 445 -25.33 23.50 -6.80
CA SER A 445 -24.78 24.21 -7.95
C SER A 445 -23.94 23.32 -8.90
N SER A 446 -23.55 22.11 -8.45
CA SER A 446 -22.77 21.15 -9.22
C SER A 446 -23.65 20.12 -9.96
N VAL A 447 -24.96 20.10 -9.65
CA VAL A 447 -25.99 19.51 -10.50
C VAL A 447 -26.48 20.64 -11.40
N PRO A 448 -26.31 20.59 -12.72
CA PRO A 448 -26.60 21.74 -13.57
C PRO A 448 -28.12 21.93 -13.69
N LEU A 449 -28.69 22.75 -12.80
CA LEU A 449 -30.00 23.39 -13.00
C LEU A 449 -29.88 24.74 -13.73
N PHE A 450 -28.66 25.16 -14.10
CA PHE A 450 -28.46 26.35 -14.93
C PHE A 450 -27.53 26.06 -16.11
N ARG A 451 -27.94 26.58 -17.29
CA ARG A 451 -27.35 26.37 -18.62
C ARG A 451 -25.83 26.62 -18.66
N PRO A 452 -25.10 25.94 -19.57
CA PRO A 452 -23.66 26.13 -19.72
C PRO A 452 -23.34 27.55 -20.20
N VAL A 453 -22.53 28.26 -19.42
CA VAL A 453 -21.82 29.45 -19.91
C VAL A 453 -20.58 28.96 -20.65
N HIS A 454 -20.51 29.24 -21.95
CA HIS A 454 -19.30 29.05 -22.76
C HIS A 454 -18.16 29.91 -22.18
N LEU A 455 -17.15 29.27 -21.57
CA LEU A 455 -15.82 29.87 -21.47
C LEU A 455 -15.10 29.68 -22.81
N ALA A 456 -15.48 30.50 -23.78
CA ALA A 456 -14.61 30.83 -24.89
C ALA A 456 -13.65 31.93 -24.42
N GLY A 457 -12.36 31.62 -24.30
CA GLY A 457 -11.34 32.65 -24.15
C GLY A 457 -10.30 32.40 -23.06
N LEU A 458 -9.46 31.38 -23.24
CA LEU A 458 -8.06 31.38 -22.77
C LEU A 458 -7.27 30.30 -23.53
N LYS A 459 -7.31 30.38 -24.86
CA LYS A 459 -6.32 29.77 -25.75
C LYS A 459 -5.28 30.83 -26.09
N HIS A 460 -4.39 31.19 -25.18
CA HIS A 460 -3.08 31.74 -25.56
C HIS A 460 -2.01 31.04 -24.73
N SER A 461 -1.36 30.12 -25.43
CA SER A 461 -0.13 29.42 -25.10
C SER A 461 1.00 30.40 -24.81
N LEU A 462 1.59 30.30 -23.62
CA LEU A 462 3.00 30.63 -23.43
C LEU A 462 3.79 29.31 -23.51
N PRO A 463 4.76 29.17 -24.43
CA PRO A 463 5.62 28.01 -24.44
C PRO A 463 6.59 28.11 -23.27
N TYR A 464 6.54 27.16 -22.35
CA TYR A 464 7.65 26.89 -21.44
C TYR A 464 8.77 26.26 -22.25
N ILE A 465 9.84 27.02 -22.48
CA ILE A 465 11.08 26.56 -23.11
C ILE A 465 11.96 25.96 -22.01
N PRO A 466 12.24 24.64 -22.00
CA PRO A 466 13.21 24.07 -21.07
C PRO A 466 14.63 24.57 -21.43
N PRO A 467 15.55 24.72 -20.46
CA PRO A 467 16.93 25.05 -20.78
C PRO A 467 17.54 23.95 -21.67
N HIS A 468 18.11 24.37 -22.80
CA HIS A 468 18.77 23.51 -23.77
C HIS A 468 19.86 22.65 -23.12
N TYR A 469 19.68 21.33 -23.15
CA TYR A 469 20.76 20.37 -22.99
C TYR A 469 21.60 20.40 -24.28
N HIS A 470 22.80 20.97 -24.23
CA HIS A 470 23.79 20.81 -25.29
C HIS A 470 24.45 19.43 -25.13
N PRO A 471 24.39 18.54 -26.15
CA PRO A 471 25.24 17.36 -26.16
C PRO A 471 26.69 17.78 -26.44
N HIS A 472 27.61 17.41 -25.56
CA HIS A 472 29.05 17.49 -25.84
C HIS A 472 29.41 16.53 -26.99
N PRO A 473 30.26 16.94 -27.96
CA PRO A 473 30.72 16.05 -29.02
C PRO A 473 31.68 14.99 -28.48
N HIS A 474 31.48 13.74 -28.88
CA HIS A 474 32.41 12.63 -28.63
C HIS A 474 33.77 12.90 -29.29
N PRO A 475 34.91 12.56 -28.64
CA PRO A 475 36.21 12.60 -29.28
C PRO A 475 36.34 11.46 -30.32
N PRO A 476 37.06 11.67 -31.44
CA PRO A 476 37.31 10.62 -32.42
C PRO A 476 38.29 9.57 -31.87
N LEU A 477 38.04 8.30 -32.20
CA LEU A 477 38.95 7.19 -31.91
C LEU A 477 40.25 7.35 -32.73
N PRO A 478 41.44 7.07 -32.15
CA PRO A 478 42.71 7.10 -32.86
C PRO A 478 42.86 5.90 -33.84
N PRO A 479 43.77 6.01 -34.83
CA PRO A 479 43.75 5.23 -36.09
C PRO A 479 43.96 3.73 -35.96
#